data_AF-A0A922MIC6-F1
#
_entry.id   AF-A0A922MIC6-F1
#
_cell.length_a   1.000
_cell.length_b   1.000
_cell.length_c   1.000
_cell.angle_alpha   90.00
_cell.angle_beta   90.00
_cell.angle_gamma   90.00
#
_symmetry.space_group_name_H-M   'P 1'
#
loop_
_entity.id
_entity.type
_entity.pdbx_description
1 polymer ?
#
loop_
_entity_poly.entity_id
_entity_poly.type
_entity_poly.pdbx_seq_one_letter_code
_entity_poly.pdbx_strand_id
1 'polypeptide(L)'
;MTQRSIAKGVSNVTVGGFVVLRDFDFKSGAVYTINVYEDSTGVYHANAVMITPSNSIHILWLIPQYVVMTMGEVMFSVTGLEFSFTQAPSSMKSVLQSVWLLTVAFGNLIVVLIVEGNFLDAQWKEFFLFAGLMLIDMLIFTTMAFRYKYKELASSDENLAIEEIKMPEKTSQDKHEKN
;
A
#
# COMPACT_ATOMS: atom_id res chain seq x y z
N MET A 1 -16.13 1.21 -32.81
CA MET A 1 -15.78 -0.06 -32.14
C MET A 1 -17.07 -0.64 -31.60
N THR A 2 -17.54 -1.78 -32.11
CA THR A 2 -18.85 -2.33 -31.75
C THR A 2 -18.64 -3.44 -30.73
N GLN A 3 -19.18 -3.28 -29.52
CA GLN A 3 -19.14 -4.30 -28.49
C GLN A 3 -20.42 -5.15 -28.57
N ARG A 4 -20.29 -6.48 -28.51
CA ARG A 4 -21.42 -7.41 -28.41
C ARG A 4 -21.19 -8.38 -27.26
N SER A 5 -22.25 -8.67 -26.53
CA SER A 5 -22.26 -9.72 -25.51
C SER A 5 -22.58 -11.06 -26.17
N ILE A 6 -21.79 -12.09 -25.86
CA ILE A 6 -21.93 -13.45 -26.40
C ILE A 6 -22.03 -14.41 -25.21
N ALA A 7 -22.87 -15.43 -25.33
CA ALA A 7 -22.98 -16.49 -24.32
C ALA A 7 -21.69 -17.32 -24.25
N LYS A 8 -21.41 -17.88 -23.07
CA LYS A 8 -20.28 -18.81 -22.87
C LYS A 8 -20.43 -20.02 -23.80
N GLY A 9 -19.36 -20.39 -24.50
CA GLY A 9 -19.32 -21.61 -25.30
C GLY A 9 -18.38 -21.53 -26.49
N VAL A 10 -18.30 -22.63 -27.23
CA VAL A 10 -17.57 -22.71 -28.49
C VAL A 10 -18.42 -22.08 -29.57
N SER A 11 -17.90 -21.05 -30.24
CA SER A 11 -18.63 -20.37 -31.31
C SER A 11 -17.71 -20.01 -32.46
N ASN A 12 -18.25 -20.13 -33.67
CA ASN A 12 -17.55 -19.71 -34.89
C ASN A 12 -17.76 -18.21 -35.09
N VAL A 13 -16.67 -17.49 -35.35
CA VAL A 13 -16.73 -16.06 -35.65
C VAL A 13 -16.70 -15.88 -37.16
N THR A 14 -17.79 -15.35 -37.70
CA THR A 14 -17.93 -15.05 -39.14
C THR A 14 -17.94 -13.55 -39.39
N VAL A 15 -17.18 -13.09 -40.37
CA VAL A 15 -17.18 -11.69 -40.85
C VAL A 15 -17.53 -11.72 -42.34
N GLY A 16 -18.58 -10.99 -42.74
CA GLY A 16 -19.00 -10.94 -44.16
C GLY A 16 -19.44 -12.29 -44.76
N GLY A 17 -19.81 -13.27 -43.94
CA GLY A 17 -20.19 -14.63 -44.40
C GLY A 17 -19.02 -15.63 -44.46
N PHE A 18 -17.77 -15.18 -44.25
CA PHE A 18 -16.60 -16.05 -44.16
C PHE A 18 -16.27 -16.37 -42.70
N VAL A 19 -15.97 -17.64 -42.40
CA VAL A 19 -15.54 -18.06 -41.05
C VAL A 19 -14.08 -17.68 -40.87
N VAL A 20 -13.82 -16.74 -39.96
CA VAL A 20 -12.46 -16.22 -39.74
C VAL A 20 -11.80 -16.82 -38.49
N LEU A 21 -12.59 -17.24 -37.50
CA LEU A 21 -12.13 -18.06 -36.37
C LEU A 21 -13.09 -19.25 -36.19
N ARG A 22 -12.52 -20.46 -36.15
CA ARG A 22 -13.22 -21.71 -35.87
C ARG A 22 -12.98 -22.15 -34.44
N ASP A 23 -14.01 -22.70 -33.81
CA ASP A 23 -13.94 -23.35 -32.50
C ASP A 23 -13.31 -22.49 -31.39
N PHE A 24 -13.56 -21.19 -31.40
CA PHE A 24 -13.04 -20.30 -30.38
C PHE A 24 -13.86 -20.45 -29.09
N ASP A 25 -13.18 -20.80 -28.00
CA ASP A 25 -13.78 -20.97 -26.67
C ASP A 25 -13.91 -19.62 -25.95
N PHE A 26 -15.14 -19.10 -25.88
CA PHE A 26 -15.44 -17.89 -25.14
C PHE A 26 -15.67 -18.22 -23.66
N LYS A 27 -14.72 -17.82 -22.81
CA LYS A 27 -14.79 -18.01 -21.37
C LYS A 27 -15.55 -16.87 -20.68
N SER A 28 -16.21 -17.21 -19.56
CA SER A 28 -17.04 -16.27 -18.82
C SER A 28 -16.21 -15.16 -18.15
N GLY A 29 -16.60 -13.90 -18.35
CA GLY A 29 -15.93 -12.74 -17.77
C GLY A 29 -14.61 -12.36 -18.45
N ALA A 30 -14.20 -13.07 -19.51
CA ALA A 30 -13.07 -12.68 -20.33
C ALA A 30 -13.52 -11.68 -21.42
N VAL A 31 -12.69 -10.67 -21.67
CA VAL A 31 -12.88 -9.73 -22.79
C VAL A 31 -11.92 -10.11 -23.90
N TYR A 32 -12.46 -10.39 -25.07
CA TYR A 32 -11.71 -10.74 -26.26
C TYR A 32 -11.83 -9.63 -27.29
N THR A 33 -10.69 -9.22 -27.84
CA THR A 33 -10.65 -8.35 -29.02
C THR A 33 -10.25 -9.17 -30.22
N ILE A 34 -11.10 -9.13 -31.24
CA ILE A 34 -10.87 -9.82 -32.50
C ILE A 34 -10.42 -8.77 -33.50
N ASN A 35 -9.14 -8.78 -33.83
CA ASN A 35 -8.56 -7.93 -34.85
C ASN A 35 -8.72 -8.63 -36.19
N VAL A 36 -9.43 -8.00 -37.13
CA VAL A 36 -9.69 -8.55 -38.47
C VAL A 36 -9.01 -7.63 -39.48
N TYR A 37 -8.18 -8.22 -40.34
CA TYR A 37 -7.47 -7.53 -41.41
C TYR A 37 -7.75 -8.24 -42.73
N GLU A 38 -7.94 -7.46 -43.78
CA GLU A 38 -8.03 -7.96 -45.15
C GLU A 38 -6.66 -7.77 -45.81
N ASP A 39 -6.08 -8.86 -46.30
CA ASP A 39 -4.85 -8.79 -47.07
C ASP A 39 -5.14 -8.28 -48.50
N SER A 40 -4.11 -7.73 -49.15
CA SER A 40 -4.12 -7.28 -50.56
C SER A 40 -4.58 -8.35 -51.57
N THR A 41 -4.62 -9.62 -51.15
CA THR A 41 -5.11 -10.79 -51.88
C THR A 41 -6.61 -11.05 -51.72
N GLY A 42 -7.33 -10.23 -50.93
CA GLY A 42 -8.76 -10.38 -50.62
C GLY A 42 -9.05 -11.47 -49.58
N VAL A 43 -8.02 -11.96 -48.87
CA VAL A 43 -8.15 -12.96 -47.81
C VAL A 43 -8.32 -12.26 -46.46
N TYR A 44 -9.34 -12.66 -45.69
CA TYR A 44 -9.57 -12.16 -44.33
C TYR A 44 -8.77 -12.97 -43.31
N HIS A 45 -7.92 -12.28 -42.54
CA HIS A 45 -7.23 -12.84 -41.39
C HIS A 45 -7.80 -12.25 -40.10
N ALA A 46 -8.10 -13.10 -39.11
CA ALA A 46 -8.47 -12.65 -37.78
C ALA A 46 -7.50 -13.19 -36.73
N ASN A 47 -7.12 -12.31 -35.80
CA ASN A 47 -6.41 -12.67 -34.59
C ASN A 47 -7.25 -12.29 -33.38
N ALA A 48 -7.55 -13.28 -32.53
CA ALA A 48 -8.23 -13.05 -31.26
C ALA A 48 -7.19 -12.87 -30.15
N VAL A 49 -7.21 -11.71 -29.51
CA VAL A 49 -6.38 -11.40 -28.34
C VAL A 49 -7.29 -11.35 -27.11
N MET A 50 -6.94 -12.12 -26.10
CA MET A 50 -7.59 -12.05 -24.78
C MET A 50 -7.02 -10.84 -24.02
N ILE A 51 -7.87 -9.87 -23.70
CA ILE A 51 -7.48 -8.65 -22.96
C ILE A 51 -7.62 -8.88 -21.47
N THR A 52 -8.72 -9.52 -21.07
CA THR A 52 -8.99 -9.81 -19.66
C THR A 52 -9.11 -11.31 -19.50
N PRO A 53 -8.32 -11.92 -18.60
CA PRO A 53 -8.43 -13.35 -18.32
C PRO A 53 -9.81 -13.69 -17.78
N SER A 54 -10.25 -14.93 -18.03
CA SER A 54 -11.51 -15.44 -17.51
C SER A 54 -11.58 -15.26 -16.00
N ASN A 55 -12.71 -14.80 -15.50
CA ASN A 55 -12.93 -14.67 -14.07
C ASN A 55 -12.93 -16.08 -13.44
N SER A 56 -11.92 -16.37 -12.63
CA SER A 56 -11.71 -17.68 -11.99
C SER A 56 -11.96 -17.65 -10.47
N ILE A 57 -12.04 -16.47 -9.86
CA ILE A 57 -12.10 -16.30 -8.40
C ILE A 57 -13.16 -15.25 -8.04
N HIS A 58 -14.00 -15.56 -7.04
CA HIS A 58 -14.96 -14.59 -6.51
C HIS A 58 -14.24 -13.38 -5.90
N ILE A 59 -14.68 -12.16 -6.25
CA ILE A 59 -14.18 -10.90 -5.67
C ILE A 59 -14.21 -10.88 -4.13
N LEU A 60 -15.11 -11.66 -3.51
CA LEU A 60 -15.22 -11.80 -2.06
C LEU A 60 -13.94 -12.34 -1.40
N TRP A 61 -13.08 -13.06 -2.13
CA TRP A 61 -11.78 -13.54 -1.63
C TRP A 61 -10.78 -12.42 -1.32
N LEU A 62 -11.03 -11.21 -1.82
CA LEU A 62 -10.21 -10.05 -1.56
C LEU A 62 -10.48 -9.46 -0.16
N ILE A 63 -11.67 -9.69 0.40
CA ILE A 63 -12.08 -9.14 1.69
C ILE A 63 -11.17 -9.62 2.84
N PRO A 64 -10.93 -10.93 3.04
CA PRO A 64 -10.07 -11.39 4.12
C PRO A 64 -8.65 -10.83 4.06
N GLN A 65 -8.09 -10.69 2.85
CA GLN A 65 -6.76 -10.13 2.64
C GLN A 65 -6.69 -8.67 3.11
N TYR A 66 -7.64 -7.83 2.72
CA TYR A 66 -7.67 -6.44 3.17
C TYR A 66 -7.89 -6.31 4.67
N VAL A 67 -8.75 -7.14 5.25
CA VAL A 67 -8.98 -7.12 6.70
C VAL A 67 -7.70 -7.46 7.46
N VAL A 68 -6.98 -8.52 7.09
CA VAL A 68 -5.72 -8.90 7.75
C VAL A 68 -4.64 -7.83 7.57
N MET A 69 -4.49 -7.29 6.36
CA MET A 69 -3.50 -6.24 6.07
C MET A 69 -3.76 -4.97 6.89
N THR A 70 -5.00 -4.47 6.90
CA THR A 70 -5.36 -3.24 7.62
C THR A 70 -5.27 -3.40 9.13
N MET A 71 -5.64 -4.57 9.68
CA MET A 71 -5.44 -4.86 11.10
C MET A 71 -3.95 -4.81 11.46
N GLY A 72 -3.08 -5.43 10.65
CA GLY A 72 -1.63 -5.40 10.86
C GLY A 72 -1.06 -3.98 10.79
N GLU A 73 -1.49 -3.19 9.81
CA GLU A 73 -1.08 -1.80 9.64
C GLU A 73 -1.46 -0.93 10.84
N VAL A 74 -2.71 -1.00 11.30
CA VAL A 74 -3.17 -0.22 12.46
C VAL A 74 -2.44 -0.64 13.72
N MET A 75 -2.30 -1.95 13.94
CA MET A 75 -1.59 -2.47 15.12
C MET A 75 -0.12 -2.07 15.13
N PHE A 76 0.56 -2.02 13.99
CA PHE A 76 1.97 -1.63 13.95
C PHE A 76 2.16 -0.11 13.92
N SER A 77 1.50 0.58 13.00
CA SER A 77 1.73 2.01 12.75
C SER A 77 1.21 2.90 13.87
N VAL A 78 -0.01 2.65 14.37
CA VAL A 78 -0.62 3.53 15.39
C VAL A 78 0.05 3.31 16.74
N THR A 79 0.21 2.05 17.16
CA THR A 79 0.83 1.74 18.46
C THR A 79 2.32 2.08 18.48
N GLY A 80 3.04 1.88 17.36
CA GLY A 80 4.46 2.21 17.24
C GLY A 80 4.74 3.72 17.36
N LEU A 81 3.90 4.55 16.73
CA LEU A 81 3.97 6.00 16.87
C LEU A 81 3.59 6.45 18.29
N GLU A 82 2.52 5.90 18.86
CA GLU A 82 2.09 6.22 20.23
C GLU A 82 3.19 5.89 21.24
N PHE A 83 3.77 4.69 21.16
CA PHE A 83 4.90 4.28 22.00
C PHE A 83 6.09 5.23 21.82
N SER A 84 6.45 5.56 20.58
CA SER A 84 7.56 6.47 20.30
C SER A 84 7.34 7.88 20.87
N PHE A 85 6.10 8.39 20.83
CA PHE A 85 5.75 9.66 21.45
C PHE A 85 5.76 9.63 22.98
N THR A 86 5.43 8.50 23.62
CA THR A 86 5.55 8.36 25.08
C THR A 86 7.00 8.31 25.55
N GLN A 87 7.92 7.80 24.71
CA GLN A 87 9.33 7.65 25.05
C GLN A 87 10.19 8.87 24.64
N ALA A 88 9.65 9.80 23.85
CA ALA A 88 10.39 10.97 23.35
C ALA A 88 10.07 12.25 24.16
N PRO A 89 11.06 13.14 24.39
CA PRO A 89 10.84 14.43 25.02
C PRO A 89 9.81 15.28 24.26
N SER A 90 9.06 16.11 24.99
CA SER A 90 7.96 16.93 24.46
C SER A 90 8.33 17.82 23.26
N SER A 91 9.59 18.25 23.15
CA SER A 91 10.14 19.05 22.04
C SER A 91 10.44 18.29 20.75
N MET A 92 10.45 16.94 20.76
CA MET A 92 10.89 16.11 19.61
C MET A 92 9.74 15.47 18.82
N LYS A 93 8.47 15.68 19.20
CA LYS A 93 7.32 15.03 18.57
C LYS A 93 7.25 15.27 17.05
N SER A 94 7.46 16.51 16.60
CA SER A 94 7.44 16.83 15.16
C SER A 94 8.59 16.17 14.38
N VAL A 95 9.76 16.01 14.99
CA VAL A 95 10.90 15.33 14.38
C VAL A 95 10.61 13.83 14.26
N LEU A 96 10.04 13.20 15.29
CA LEU A 96 9.62 11.79 15.24
C LEU A 96 8.62 11.54 14.11
N GLN A 97 7.60 12.40 13.97
CA GLN A 97 6.63 12.28 12.90
C GLN A 97 7.29 12.41 11.51
N SER A 98 8.25 13.32 11.39
CA SER A 98 8.98 13.53 10.12
C SER A 98 9.86 12.32 9.78
N VAL A 99 10.53 11.75 10.78
CA VAL A 99 11.33 10.52 10.62
C VAL A 99 10.43 9.32 10.28
N TRP A 100 9.25 9.22 10.89
CA TRP A 100 8.26 8.19 10.55
C TRP A 100 7.79 8.29 9.09
N LEU A 101 7.48 9.49 8.62
CA LEU A 101 7.11 9.68 7.21
C LEU A 101 8.28 9.39 6.26
N LEU A 102 9.51 9.69 6.69
CA LEU A 102 10.72 9.39 5.93
C LEU A 102 10.93 7.87 5.79
N THR A 103 10.69 7.08 6.84
CA THR A 103 10.78 5.62 6.75
C THR A 103 9.73 5.03 5.82
N VAL A 104 8.49 5.56 5.85
CA VAL A 104 7.44 5.18 4.89
C VAL A 104 7.84 5.50 3.45
N ALA A 105 8.39 6.69 3.21
CA ALA A 105 8.87 7.07 1.89
C ALA A 105 10.00 6.16 1.39
N PHE A 106 10.93 5.80 2.28
CA PHE A 106 12.01 4.87 1.95
C PHE A 106 11.49 3.45 1.66
N GLY A 107 10.50 2.96 2.41
CA GLY A 107 9.84 1.68 2.13
C GLY A 107 9.17 1.67 0.76
N ASN A 108 8.44 2.73 0.42
CA ASN A 108 7.83 2.87 -0.91
C ASN A 108 8.86 2.91 -2.03
N LEU A 109 10.00 3.58 -1.82
CA LEU A 109 11.11 3.63 -2.78
C LEU A 109 11.65 2.22 -3.08
N ILE A 110 11.83 1.39 -2.05
CA ILE A 110 12.30 0.00 -2.20
C ILE A 110 11.32 -0.81 -3.05
N VAL A 111 10.01 -0.67 -2.81
CA VAL A 111 8.97 -1.38 -3.57
C VAL A 111 9.03 -0.99 -5.04
N VAL A 112 9.09 0.30 -5.36
CA VAL A 112 9.19 0.79 -6.74
C VAL A 112 10.45 0.25 -7.42
N LEU A 113 11.60 0.30 -6.74
CA LEU A 113 12.86 -0.20 -7.29
C LEU A 113 12.79 -1.69 -7.66
N ILE A 114 12.17 -2.50 -6.79
CA ILE A 114 12.05 -3.95 -7.02
C ILE A 114 11.13 -4.24 -8.22
N VAL A 115 10.00 -3.53 -8.31
CA VAL A 115 8.99 -3.75 -9.36
C VAL A 115 9.46 -3.21 -10.72
N GLU A 116 9.97 -1.97 -10.77
CA GLU A 116 10.45 -1.37 -12.02
C GLU A 116 11.76 -2.00 -12.50
N GLY A 117 12.59 -2.47 -11.58
CA GLY A 117 13.86 -3.12 -11.90
C GLY A 117 13.71 -4.46 -12.60
N ASN A 118 12.51 -5.05 -12.66
CA ASN A 118 12.19 -6.35 -13.28
C ASN A 118 13.22 -7.43 -12.90
N PHE A 119 13.65 -7.44 -11.63
CA PHE A 119 14.72 -8.30 -11.13
C PHE A 119 14.31 -9.78 -11.11
N LEU A 120 13.01 -10.08 -11.16
CA LEU A 120 12.46 -11.42 -11.04
C LEU A 120 11.50 -11.68 -12.20
N ASP A 121 11.82 -12.68 -13.04
CA ASP A 121 11.02 -13.05 -14.22
C ASP A 121 9.55 -13.44 -13.93
N ALA A 122 9.18 -13.59 -12.65
CA ALA A 122 7.89 -14.11 -12.27
C ALA A 122 7.36 -13.45 -10.99
N GLN A 123 6.13 -12.93 -11.07
CA GLN A 123 5.48 -12.13 -10.03
C GLN A 123 5.34 -12.84 -8.67
N TRP A 124 5.12 -14.15 -8.67
CA TRP A 124 5.10 -14.95 -7.43
C TRP A 124 6.43 -14.89 -6.65
N LYS A 125 7.57 -14.77 -7.33
CA LYS A 125 8.87 -14.61 -6.67
C LYS A 125 8.98 -13.27 -5.96
N GLU A 126 8.41 -12.21 -6.53
CA GLU A 126 8.36 -10.88 -5.88
C GLU A 126 7.53 -10.94 -4.60
N PHE A 127 6.36 -11.59 -4.64
CA PHE A 127 5.54 -11.79 -3.43
C PHE A 127 6.27 -12.57 -2.35
N PHE A 128 7.01 -13.62 -2.72
CA PHE A 128 7.84 -14.38 -1.77
C PHE A 128 9.02 -13.54 -1.23
N LEU A 129 9.63 -12.70 -2.04
CA LEU A 129 10.70 -11.78 -1.62
C LEU A 129 10.17 -10.78 -0.59
N PHE A 130 9.03 -10.14 -0.85
CA PHE A 130 8.41 -9.20 0.10
C PHE A 130 8.00 -9.90 1.40
N ALA A 131 7.43 -11.10 1.32
CA ALA A 131 7.12 -11.89 2.50
C ALA A 131 8.38 -12.23 3.33
N GLY A 132 9.48 -12.59 2.65
CA GLY A 132 10.76 -12.84 3.30
C GLY A 132 11.34 -11.60 3.98
N LEU A 133 11.28 -10.43 3.31
CA LEU A 133 11.72 -9.15 3.87
C LEU A 133 10.93 -8.79 5.14
N MET A 134 9.60 -8.94 5.11
CA MET A 134 8.73 -8.71 6.26
C MET A 134 9.03 -9.68 7.42
N LEU A 135 9.31 -10.96 7.14
CA LEU A 135 9.70 -11.92 8.17
C LEU A 135 11.03 -11.56 8.83
N ILE A 136 12.01 -11.11 8.03
CA ILE A 136 13.31 -10.65 8.55
C ILE A 136 13.11 -9.44 9.45
N ASP A 137 12.34 -8.43 9.01
CA ASP A 137 12.05 -7.25 9.81
C ASP A 137 11.34 -7.60 11.12
N MET A 138 10.36 -8.50 11.07
CA MET A 138 9.67 -9.02 12.25
C MET A 138 10.63 -9.71 13.24
N LEU A 139 11.60 -10.49 12.75
CA LEU A 139 12.60 -11.14 13.60
C LEU A 139 13.54 -10.13 14.26
N ILE A 140 13.99 -9.12 13.51
CA ILE A 140 14.83 -8.04 14.03
C ILE A 140 14.08 -7.27 15.11
N PHE A 141 12.85 -6.84 14.82
CA PHE A 141 12.00 -6.11 15.74
C PHE A 141 11.72 -6.90 17.02
N THR A 142 11.38 -8.18 16.88
CA THR A 142 11.15 -9.10 18.01
C THR A 142 12.40 -9.22 18.89
N THR A 143 13.57 -9.40 18.27
CA THR A 143 14.85 -9.49 19.00
C THR A 143 15.18 -8.19 19.72
N MET A 144 14.95 -7.03 19.09
CA MET A 144 15.14 -5.72 19.72
C MET A 144 14.18 -5.51 20.89
N ALA A 145 12.90 -5.87 20.73
CA ALA A 145 11.87 -5.75 21.76
C ALA A 145 12.23 -6.56 23.01
N PHE A 146 12.70 -7.81 22.85
CA PHE A 146 13.15 -8.64 23.98
C PHE A 146 14.37 -8.07 24.71
N ARG A 147 15.20 -7.26 24.04
CA ARG A 147 16.37 -6.60 24.66
C ARG A 147 16.07 -5.18 25.15
N TYR A 148 14.85 -4.66 24.94
CA TYR A 148 14.50 -3.30 25.30
C TYR A 148 14.18 -3.19 26.79
N LYS A 149 14.96 -2.38 27.52
CA LYS A 149 14.63 -1.97 28.89
C LYS A 149 13.74 -0.74 28.83
N TYR A 150 12.52 -0.87 29.35
CA TYR A 150 11.57 0.22 29.50
C TYR A 150 12.19 1.33 30.37
N LYS A 151 12.21 2.57 29.89
CA LYS A 151 12.46 3.73 30.74
C LYS A 151 11.13 4.20 31.30
N GLU A 152 10.95 4.11 32.60
CA GLU A 152 9.94 4.93 33.29
C GLU A 152 10.31 6.40 33.09
N LEU A 153 9.41 7.21 32.52
CA LEU A 153 9.47 8.66 32.68
C LEU A 153 9.10 9.00 34.13
N ALA A 154 10.05 8.79 35.03
CA ALA A 154 9.97 9.39 36.35
C ALA A 154 10.27 10.89 36.22
N SER A 155 9.26 11.72 36.48
CA SER A 155 9.43 13.03 37.14
C SER A 155 10.18 14.16 36.44
N SER A 156 10.35 14.18 35.11
CA SER A 156 10.95 15.36 34.45
C SER A 156 9.91 16.34 33.89
N ASP A 157 8.85 15.86 33.24
CA ASP A 157 7.84 16.74 32.64
C ASP A 157 6.88 17.36 33.67
N GLU A 158 6.60 16.67 34.79
CA GLU A 158 5.78 17.24 35.88
C GLU A 158 6.53 18.38 36.61
N ASN A 159 7.86 18.26 36.77
CA ASN A 159 8.67 19.32 37.35
C ASN A 159 8.85 20.52 36.41
N LEU A 160 8.98 20.30 35.08
CA LEU A 160 9.05 21.37 34.09
C LEU A 160 7.72 22.13 33.96
N ALA A 161 6.58 21.43 34.01
CA ALA A 161 5.26 22.07 34.00
C ALA A 161 4.99 22.89 35.28
N ILE A 162 5.45 22.40 36.44
CA ILE A 162 5.33 23.13 37.72
C ILE A 162 6.27 24.36 37.74
N GLU A 163 7.44 24.29 37.09
CA GLU A 163 8.37 25.41 37.00
C GLU A 163 7.87 26.50 36.03
N GLU A 164 7.19 26.12 34.94
CA GLU A 164 6.60 27.06 33.96
C GLU A 164 5.33 27.77 34.49
N ILE A 165 4.57 27.15 35.41
CA ILE A 165 3.34 27.73 36.01
C ILE A 165 3.64 28.74 37.13
N LYS A 166 4.88 28.84 37.61
CA LYS A 166 5.26 29.82 38.64
C LYS A 166 5.40 31.22 38.03
N MET A 167 4.27 31.88 37.79
CA MET A 167 4.21 33.26 37.29
C MET A 167 5.06 34.20 38.15
N PRO A 168 5.83 35.14 37.56
CA PRO A 168 6.56 36.14 38.32
C PRO A 168 5.57 37.01 39.09
N GLU A 169 5.74 37.03 40.42
CA GLU A 169 5.04 37.94 41.32
C GLU A 169 5.22 39.38 40.81
N LYS A 170 4.11 40.04 40.47
CA LYS A 170 4.12 41.45 40.07
C LYS A 170 4.58 42.27 41.27
N THR A 171 5.83 42.72 41.26
CA THR A 171 6.25 43.89 42.02
C THR A 171 5.48 45.09 41.48
N SER A 172 4.38 45.45 42.14
CA SER A 172 3.71 46.73 41.98
C SER A 172 4.69 47.84 42.38
N GLN A 173 5.42 48.38 41.41
CA GLN A 173 5.93 49.75 41.49
C GLN A 173 4.78 50.68 41.13
N ASP A 174 4.16 51.28 42.15
CA ASP A 174 3.48 52.56 41.98
C ASP A 174 4.36 53.63 42.64
N LYS A 175 5.15 54.31 41.81
CA LYS A 175 5.86 55.54 42.18
C LYS A 175 5.42 56.63 41.21
N HIS A 176 4.86 57.67 41.82
CA HIS A 176 4.80 59.08 41.39
C HIS A 176 3.60 59.55 40.55
N GLU A 177 2.66 60.21 41.26
CA GLU A 177 2.19 61.58 41.02
C GLU A 177 1.38 61.98 42.29
N LYS A 178 1.38 63.17 42.89
CA LYS A 178 1.88 64.51 42.56
C LYS A 178 1.61 65.36 43.83
N ASN A 179 2.53 66.27 44.15
CA ASN A 179 2.37 67.49 44.97
C ASN A 179 1.90 67.37 46.44
#